data_AF-A0A7I4DUT4-F1
#
_entry.id   AF-A0A7I4DUT4-F1
#
_cell.length_a   1.000
_cell.length_b   1.000
_cell.length_c   1.000
_cell.angle_alpha   90.00
_cell.angle_beta   90.00
_cell.angle_gamma   90.00
#
_symmetry.space_group_name_H-M   'P 1'
#
loop_
_entity.id
_entity.type
_entity.pdbx_description
1 polymer ?
#
loop_
_entity_poly.entity_id
_entity_poly.type
_entity_poly.pdbx_seq_one_letter_code
_entity_poly.pdbx_strand_id
1 'polypeptide(L)'
;MTRIHRLLDKSSNNWLSIKLVKIFGALTPLEPRLGRKIAGPLCDLMRKVHAKSLLFECIRTVTLGLRDHTGAVKLCVEKLRENMDLGDPNLKYLGLKALAALMDSHPWALAESKEVIIKCLNDGDISIQRRALVLIMGMVSESNVVETVQVLLRYAQSADASFCNELLSSILQTCGRARYEIVSDFGWYVTVLSDIACIPHSEHGGEVGRQLMDVAIRVESVRTDVVRACCGLLADPALLGRPALQGALCAAAWIVGEHITRAPHGPYEVLEALLQPRTRLLHFSVHAVYLQTVLKVFVSYAISYQHRYFAKKEVLEQEEVVTQRGSLHAAVELIKENITPLMNSVDMEVQERACNVLGQLQPFEDPNDIHRVQDGFEMLTALSEVFSLDLGPVSVHAQGRVPLPENLLIENNLDALGPVCGSDDVLLNTGEAKTSTSYREWEAEFNFQPPSKENLSGVDPSSAALLQQHRHRYENFYLPSDAPVVDYPPAQLTLSAATTASTSHGPTDSSVFNENSLVWTKPRQAKARRPAVVALDDEDDLPGISTPVSKKGLKDELVFEAIRDALSADRNKGHSAADGLETPQGSTEEADIIDPRNSKSM
;
A
#
# COMPACT_ATOMS: atom_id res chain seq x y z
N MET A 1 -33.24 40.59 -23.79
CA MET A 1 -31.80 40.95 -23.79
C MET A 1 -31.51 42.13 -22.86
N THR A 2 -32.17 43.27 -23.03
CA THR A 2 -31.87 44.54 -22.33
C THR A 2 -32.30 44.64 -20.88
N ARG A 3 -33.30 43.87 -20.40
CA ARG A 3 -33.79 43.99 -19.00
C ARG A 3 -32.86 43.34 -17.96
N ILE A 4 -32.33 42.14 -18.24
CA ILE A 4 -31.44 41.41 -17.30
C ILE A 4 -30.08 42.11 -17.17
N HIS A 5 -29.48 42.50 -18.30
CA HIS A 5 -28.25 43.31 -18.28
C HIS A 5 -28.47 44.64 -17.57
N ARG A 6 -29.61 45.33 -17.80
CA ARG A 6 -29.93 46.55 -17.04
C ARG A 6 -30.11 46.30 -15.54
N LEU A 7 -30.66 45.16 -15.14
CA LEU A 7 -30.85 44.82 -13.73
C LEU A 7 -29.53 44.62 -13.00
N LEU A 8 -28.52 44.02 -13.65
CA LEU A 8 -27.17 43.83 -13.07
C LEU A 8 -26.32 45.11 -13.15
N ASP A 9 -26.43 45.88 -14.23
CA ASP A 9 -25.57 47.05 -14.50
C ASP A 9 -26.10 48.35 -13.86
N LYS A 10 -27.42 48.46 -13.61
CA LYS A 10 -28.02 49.66 -13.01
C LYS A 10 -28.30 49.55 -11.50
N SER A 11 -28.15 48.37 -10.90
CA SER A 11 -28.40 48.21 -9.47
C SER A 11 -27.19 48.69 -8.67
N SER A 12 -27.31 49.84 -7.98
CA SER A 12 -26.28 50.33 -7.04
C SER A 12 -26.23 49.54 -5.72
N ASN A 13 -27.22 48.67 -5.48
CA ASN A 13 -27.32 47.89 -4.24
C ASN A 13 -26.71 46.49 -4.40
N ASN A 14 -25.51 46.30 -3.84
CA ASN A 14 -24.79 45.02 -3.84
C ASN A 14 -25.62 43.84 -3.32
N TRP A 15 -26.51 44.05 -2.33
CA TRP A 15 -27.33 42.98 -1.77
C TRP A 15 -28.40 42.49 -2.75
N LEU A 16 -29.00 43.40 -3.52
CA LEU A 16 -29.93 43.03 -4.58
C LEU A 16 -29.20 42.28 -5.70
N SER A 17 -28.02 42.76 -6.10
CA SER A 17 -27.19 42.08 -7.10
C SER A 17 -26.81 40.66 -6.67
N ILE A 18 -26.39 40.47 -5.40
CA ILE A 18 -26.08 39.15 -4.86
C ILE A 18 -27.28 38.22 -4.98
N LYS A 19 -28.49 38.68 -4.61
CA LYS A 19 -29.71 37.87 -4.70
C LYS A 19 -30.04 37.49 -6.15
N LEU A 20 -29.91 38.43 -7.08
CA LEU A 20 -30.16 38.18 -8.50
C LEU A 20 -29.16 37.17 -9.06
N VAL A 21 -27.87 37.33 -8.75
CA VAL A 21 -26.80 36.43 -9.19
C VAL A 21 -27.02 35.02 -8.60
N LYS A 22 -27.39 34.89 -7.33
CA LYS A 22 -27.79 33.61 -6.71
C LYS A 22 -28.89 32.90 -7.47
N ILE A 23 -29.96 33.63 -7.81
CA ILE A 23 -31.10 33.08 -8.56
C ILE A 23 -30.63 32.63 -9.94
N PHE A 24 -29.82 33.44 -10.64
CA PHE A 24 -29.28 33.05 -11.93
C PHE A 24 -28.37 31.83 -11.86
N GLY A 25 -27.53 31.71 -10.83
CA GLY A 25 -26.69 30.53 -10.60
C GLY A 25 -27.49 29.25 -10.35
N ALA A 26 -28.62 29.34 -9.66
CA ALA A 26 -29.52 28.19 -9.48
C ALA A 26 -30.26 27.80 -10.77
N LEU A 27 -30.61 28.78 -11.62
CA LEU A 27 -31.37 28.54 -12.85
C LEU A 27 -30.50 28.15 -14.05
N THR A 28 -29.21 28.48 -14.04
CA THR A 28 -28.32 28.24 -15.20
C THR A 28 -28.14 26.76 -15.55
N PRO A 29 -27.93 25.86 -14.57
CA PRO A 29 -27.87 24.43 -14.83
C PRO A 29 -29.17 23.87 -15.41
N LEU A 30 -30.32 24.47 -15.08
CA LEU A 30 -31.64 24.03 -15.52
C LEU A 30 -32.00 24.53 -16.93
N GLU A 31 -31.52 25.72 -17.29
CA GLU A 31 -31.81 26.36 -18.58
C GLU A 31 -30.51 26.86 -19.25
N PRO A 32 -29.82 26.04 -20.06
CA PRO A 32 -28.52 26.39 -20.66
C PRO A 32 -28.56 27.64 -21.57
N ARG A 33 -29.74 27.97 -22.11
CA ARG A 33 -29.96 29.20 -22.89
C ARG A 33 -29.81 30.45 -22.06
N LEU A 34 -30.10 30.38 -20.76
CA LEU A 34 -29.87 31.46 -19.81
C LEU A 34 -28.37 31.67 -19.61
N GLY A 35 -27.59 30.58 -19.50
CA GLY A 35 -26.14 30.63 -19.34
C GLY A 35 -25.44 31.46 -20.41
N ARG A 36 -25.74 31.15 -21.68
CA ARG A 36 -25.26 31.91 -22.84
C ARG A 36 -25.58 33.40 -22.78
N LYS A 37 -26.69 33.78 -22.16
CA LYS A 37 -27.15 35.18 -22.08
C LYS A 37 -26.55 35.92 -20.88
N ILE A 38 -26.27 35.23 -19.77
CA ILE A 38 -25.76 35.86 -18.56
C ILE A 38 -24.23 35.88 -18.50
N ALA A 39 -23.53 35.01 -19.23
CA ALA A 39 -22.07 34.88 -19.16
C ALA A 39 -21.35 36.23 -19.43
N GLY A 40 -21.70 36.93 -20.51
CA GLY A 40 -21.15 38.26 -20.82
C GLY A 40 -21.41 39.31 -19.73
N PRO A 41 -22.68 39.59 -19.38
CA PRO A 41 -23.02 40.53 -18.32
C PRO A 41 -22.36 40.21 -16.97
N LEU A 42 -22.24 38.92 -16.62
CA LEU A 42 -21.61 38.49 -15.38
C LEU A 42 -20.09 38.74 -15.41
N CYS A 43 -19.42 38.49 -16.54
CA CYS A 43 -18.00 38.81 -16.70
C CYS A 43 -17.76 40.32 -16.57
N ASP A 44 -18.61 41.15 -17.17
CA ASP A 44 -18.49 42.60 -17.07
C ASP A 44 -18.70 43.09 -15.62
N LEU A 45 -19.64 42.48 -14.89
CA LEU A 45 -19.84 42.74 -13.46
C LEU A 45 -18.60 42.34 -12.64
N MET A 46 -18.05 41.14 -12.88
CA MET A 46 -16.84 40.66 -12.18
C MET A 46 -15.63 41.56 -12.38
N ARG A 47 -15.46 42.18 -13.56
CA ARG A 47 -14.36 43.12 -13.81
C ARG A 47 -14.50 44.45 -13.06
N LYS A 48 -15.74 44.91 -12.84
CA LYS A 48 -16.03 46.24 -12.28
C LYS A 48 -16.26 46.22 -10.76
N VAL A 49 -16.63 45.08 -10.19
CA VAL A 49 -17.10 45.02 -8.80
C VAL A 49 -15.94 45.13 -7.79
N HIS A 50 -16.08 46.04 -6.83
CA HIS A 50 -15.13 46.16 -5.69
C HIS A 50 -15.58 45.36 -4.45
N ALA A 51 -16.88 45.09 -4.33
CA ALA A 51 -17.44 44.34 -3.21
C ALA A 51 -17.12 42.84 -3.32
N LYS A 52 -16.30 42.33 -2.41
CA LYS A 52 -15.84 40.93 -2.40
C LYS A 52 -17.00 39.93 -2.30
N SER A 53 -18.02 40.22 -1.50
CA SER A 53 -19.21 39.36 -1.37
C SER A 53 -19.96 39.17 -2.69
N LEU A 54 -20.11 40.23 -3.49
CA LEU A 54 -20.72 40.14 -4.81
C LEU A 54 -19.81 39.45 -5.82
N LEU A 55 -18.49 39.71 -5.77
CA LEU A 55 -17.51 39.02 -6.61
C LEU A 55 -17.55 37.50 -6.40
N PHE A 56 -17.51 37.04 -5.15
CA PHE A 56 -17.52 35.61 -4.84
C PHE A 56 -18.86 34.94 -5.17
N GLU A 57 -19.97 35.67 -5.15
CA GLU A 57 -21.24 35.14 -5.66
C GLU A 57 -21.24 35.01 -7.19
N CYS A 58 -20.59 35.93 -7.91
CA CYS A 58 -20.40 35.81 -9.36
C CYS A 58 -19.52 34.60 -9.69
N ILE A 59 -18.40 34.44 -8.98
CA ILE A 59 -17.51 33.27 -9.08
C ILE A 59 -18.30 31.98 -8.84
N ARG A 60 -19.08 31.91 -7.76
CA ARG A 60 -19.91 30.75 -7.45
C ARG A 60 -20.93 30.45 -8.55
N THR A 61 -21.52 31.48 -9.15
CA THR A 61 -22.43 31.31 -10.30
C THR A 61 -21.71 30.72 -11.50
N VAL A 62 -20.47 31.13 -11.77
CA VAL A 62 -19.65 30.55 -12.82
C VAL A 62 -19.36 29.07 -12.53
N THR A 63 -18.91 28.76 -11.32
CA THR A 63 -18.56 27.38 -10.93
C THR A 63 -19.77 26.44 -10.83
N LEU A 64 -21.00 26.95 -10.65
CA LEU A 64 -22.21 26.14 -10.61
C LEU A 64 -22.84 25.92 -12.00
N GLY A 65 -22.94 26.98 -12.81
CA GLY A 65 -23.84 26.98 -13.97
C GLY A 65 -23.25 27.49 -15.28
N LEU A 66 -21.98 27.92 -15.31
CA LEU A 66 -21.32 28.43 -16.51
C LEU A 66 -19.99 27.73 -16.81
N ARG A 67 -19.85 26.47 -16.41
CA ARG A 67 -18.63 25.67 -16.62
C ARG A 67 -18.26 25.58 -18.11
N ASP A 68 -19.24 25.46 -19.00
CA ASP A 68 -19.00 25.36 -20.46
C ASP A 68 -18.52 26.69 -21.10
N HIS A 69 -18.52 27.79 -20.34
CA HIS A 69 -18.12 29.10 -20.83
C HIS A 69 -16.66 29.39 -20.49
N THR A 70 -15.73 28.88 -21.30
CA THR A 70 -14.28 28.97 -21.06
C THR A 70 -13.79 30.40 -20.75
N GLY A 71 -14.31 31.43 -21.42
CA GLY A 71 -13.95 32.83 -21.14
C GLY A 71 -14.37 33.31 -19.74
N ALA A 72 -15.53 32.86 -19.25
CA ALA A 72 -16.00 33.17 -17.90
C ALA A 72 -15.18 32.40 -16.84
N VAL A 73 -14.86 31.13 -17.11
CA VAL A 73 -14.01 30.32 -16.24
C VAL A 73 -12.59 30.91 -16.14
N LYS A 74 -11.98 31.33 -17.24
CA LYS A 74 -10.66 32.00 -17.23
C LYS A 74 -10.66 33.26 -16.37
N LEU A 75 -11.64 34.14 -16.55
CA LEU A 75 -11.77 35.35 -15.73
C LEU A 75 -12.04 35.01 -14.26
N CYS A 76 -12.81 33.95 -13.99
CA CYS A 76 -13.04 33.44 -12.64
C CYS A 76 -11.74 32.99 -11.98
N VAL A 77 -10.89 32.22 -12.67
CA VAL A 77 -9.60 31.75 -12.17
C VAL A 77 -8.63 32.92 -11.94
N GLU A 78 -8.56 33.87 -12.88
CA GLU A 78 -7.78 35.10 -12.72
C GLU A 78 -8.18 35.86 -11.45
N LYS A 79 -9.48 36.10 -11.26
CA LYS A 79 -10.00 36.80 -10.08
C LYS A 79 -9.80 35.99 -8.80
N LEU A 80 -9.91 34.67 -8.83
CA LEU A 80 -9.64 33.82 -7.68
C LEU A 80 -8.19 33.99 -7.20
N ARG A 81 -7.22 33.88 -8.12
CA ARG A 81 -5.80 34.05 -7.82
C ARG A 81 -5.49 35.43 -7.23
N GLU A 82 -5.96 36.50 -7.88
CA GLU A 82 -5.79 37.86 -7.38
C GLU A 82 -6.31 38.03 -5.95
N ASN A 83 -7.45 37.44 -5.62
CA ASN A 83 -8.05 37.59 -4.29
C ASN A 83 -7.36 36.73 -3.23
N MET A 84 -6.88 35.54 -3.59
CA MET A 84 -6.14 34.66 -2.69
C MET A 84 -4.76 35.24 -2.34
N ASP A 85 -4.14 35.98 -3.26
CA ASP A 85 -2.86 36.67 -3.04
C ASP A 85 -2.97 37.90 -2.10
N LEU A 86 -4.19 38.38 -1.78
CA LEU A 86 -4.39 39.50 -0.84
C LEU A 86 -4.11 39.15 0.62
N GLY A 87 -3.90 37.87 0.94
CA GLY A 87 -3.53 37.42 2.28
C GLY A 87 -4.69 37.27 3.28
N ASP A 88 -5.93 37.63 2.91
CA ASP A 88 -7.11 37.46 3.76
C ASP A 88 -7.50 35.97 3.87
N PRO A 89 -7.56 35.38 5.09
CA PRO A 89 -7.91 33.97 5.28
C PRO A 89 -9.29 33.59 4.73
N ASN A 90 -10.29 34.46 4.87
CA ASN A 90 -11.63 34.18 4.35
C ASN A 90 -11.64 34.13 2.82
N LEU A 91 -10.90 35.04 2.16
CA LEU A 91 -10.79 35.06 0.70
C LEU A 91 -10.00 33.85 0.19
N LYS A 92 -8.95 33.43 0.90
CA LYS A 92 -8.22 32.19 0.60
C LYS A 92 -9.14 30.97 0.71
N TYR A 93 -9.87 30.85 1.82
CA TYR A 93 -10.79 29.73 2.04
C TYR A 93 -11.87 29.65 0.95
N LEU A 94 -12.53 30.78 0.65
CA LEU A 94 -13.52 30.85 -0.42
C LEU A 94 -12.90 30.56 -1.79
N GLY A 95 -11.66 31.00 -2.01
CA GLY A 95 -10.91 30.78 -3.22
C GLY A 95 -10.61 29.30 -3.46
N LEU A 96 -10.04 28.62 -2.47
CA LEU A 96 -9.78 27.18 -2.49
C LEU A 96 -11.07 26.39 -2.69
N LYS A 97 -12.17 26.77 -2.01
CA LYS A 97 -13.48 26.14 -2.19
C LYS A 97 -14.02 26.28 -3.61
N ALA A 98 -13.83 27.44 -4.24
CA ALA A 98 -14.24 27.66 -5.62
C ALA A 98 -13.37 26.88 -6.63
N LEU A 99 -12.05 26.80 -6.40
CA LEU A 99 -11.14 25.98 -7.21
C LEU A 99 -11.49 24.49 -7.11
N ALA A 100 -11.82 23.99 -5.92
CA ALA A 100 -12.26 22.60 -5.74
C ALA A 100 -13.49 22.26 -6.60
N ALA A 101 -14.44 23.20 -6.72
CA ALA A 101 -15.61 23.01 -7.57
C ALA A 101 -15.31 22.97 -9.07
N LEU A 102 -14.12 23.41 -9.50
CA LEU A 102 -13.68 23.40 -10.90
C LEU A 102 -12.80 22.20 -11.25
N MET A 103 -12.20 21.54 -10.26
CA MET A 103 -11.19 20.49 -10.38
C MET A 103 -11.51 19.41 -11.42
N ASP A 104 -12.65 18.73 -11.32
CA ASP A 104 -12.99 17.63 -12.23
C ASP A 104 -13.25 18.11 -13.66
N SER A 105 -13.81 19.31 -13.79
CA SER A 105 -14.24 19.85 -15.09
C SER A 105 -13.16 20.64 -15.82
N HIS A 106 -12.25 21.29 -15.08
CA HIS A 106 -11.22 22.19 -15.58
C HIS A 106 -9.91 22.02 -14.80
N PRO A 107 -9.20 20.87 -14.92
CA PRO A 107 -7.96 20.63 -14.19
C PRO A 107 -6.88 21.70 -14.43
N TRP A 108 -6.85 22.31 -15.63
CA TRP A 108 -5.94 23.40 -15.98
C TRP A 108 -6.09 24.63 -15.07
N ALA A 109 -7.28 24.88 -14.51
CA ALA A 109 -7.53 26.01 -13.62
C ALA A 109 -6.73 25.91 -12.32
N LEU A 110 -6.59 24.68 -11.81
CA LEU A 110 -5.80 24.40 -10.63
C LEU A 110 -4.31 24.48 -10.96
N ALA A 111 -3.89 23.98 -12.14
CA ALA A 111 -2.51 24.09 -12.61
C ALA A 111 -2.04 25.54 -12.70
N GLU A 112 -2.85 26.45 -13.25
CA GLU A 112 -2.55 27.90 -13.28
C GLU A 112 -2.52 28.54 -11.89
N SER A 113 -3.22 27.95 -10.92
CA SER A 113 -3.31 28.45 -9.54
C SER A 113 -2.35 27.75 -8.57
N LYS A 114 -1.52 26.81 -9.06
CA LYS A 114 -0.68 25.90 -8.26
C LYS A 114 0.17 26.64 -7.22
N GLU A 115 0.85 27.72 -7.63
CA GLU A 115 1.72 28.48 -6.73
C GLU A 115 0.98 29.07 -5.53
N VAL A 116 -0.24 29.59 -5.76
CA VAL A 116 -1.05 30.20 -4.69
C VAL A 116 -1.62 29.12 -3.76
N ILE A 117 -2.01 27.96 -4.32
CA ILE A 117 -2.48 26.81 -3.54
C ILE A 117 -1.33 26.27 -2.67
N ILE A 118 -0.12 26.12 -3.20
CA ILE A 118 1.05 25.65 -2.45
C ILE A 118 1.36 26.59 -1.28
N LYS A 119 1.30 27.92 -1.48
CA LYS A 119 1.48 28.89 -0.38
C LYS A 119 0.47 28.69 0.75
N CYS A 120 -0.75 28.20 0.45
CA CYS A 120 -1.79 27.95 1.45
C CYS A 120 -1.50 26.73 2.34
N LEU A 121 -0.53 25.86 2.00
CA LEU A 121 -0.09 24.77 2.88
C LEU A 121 0.56 25.28 4.18
N ASN A 122 1.07 26.50 4.20
CA ASN A 122 1.70 27.12 5.38
C ASN A 122 0.87 28.31 5.90
N ASP A 123 -0.45 28.27 5.68
CA ASP A 123 -1.36 29.27 6.23
C ASP A 123 -1.52 29.10 7.75
N GLY A 124 -1.90 30.15 8.47
CA GLY A 124 -2.13 30.08 9.92
C GLY A 124 -3.43 29.34 10.29
N ASP A 125 -4.34 29.14 9.33
CA ASP A 125 -5.60 28.43 9.50
C ASP A 125 -5.51 26.98 8.97
N ILE A 126 -5.63 26.00 9.87
CA ILE A 126 -5.61 24.56 9.55
C ILE A 126 -6.67 24.16 8.51
N SER A 127 -7.82 24.85 8.47
CA SER A 127 -8.86 24.57 7.49
C SER A 127 -8.45 24.97 6.07
N ILE A 128 -7.65 26.03 5.94
CA ILE A 128 -7.06 26.48 4.67
C ILE A 128 -5.97 25.50 4.25
N GLN A 129 -5.09 25.11 5.18
CA GLN A 129 -4.03 24.12 4.94
C GLN A 129 -4.60 22.80 4.41
N ARG A 130 -5.63 22.24 5.09
CA ARG A 130 -6.31 21.01 4.67
C ARG A 130 -6.94 21.12 3.29
N ARG A 131 -7.62 22.23 2.99
CA ARG A 131 -8.21 22.45 1.66
C ARG A 131 -7.15 22.56 0.57
N ALA A 132 -6.04 23.22 0.86
CA ALA A 132 -4.91 23.30 -0.07
C ALA A 132 -4.33 21.91 -0.35
N LEU A 133 -4.18 21.08 0.70
CA LEU A 133 -3.74 19.69 0.57
C LEU A 133 -4.68 18.88 -0.33
N VAL A 134 -6.00 18.93 -0.10
CA VAL A 134 -7.01 18.25 -0.96
C VAL A 134 -6.79 18.59 -2.43
N LEU A 135 -6.67 19.88 -2.75
CA LEU A 135 -6.49 20.35 -4.12
C LEU A 135 -5.17 19.85 -4.73
N ILE A 136 -4.08 19.91 -3.97
CA ILE A 136 -2.77 19.43 -4.43
C ILE A 136 -2.84 17.94 -4.73
N MET A 137 -3.45 17.13 -3.84
CA MET A 137 -3.59 15.69 -4.07
C MET A 137 -4.48 15.38 -5.27
N GLY A 138 -5.54 16.17 -5.49
CA GLY A 138 -6.41 16.06 -6.67
C GLY A 138 -5.71 16.40 -7.99
N MET A 139 -4.60 17.13 -7.96
CA MET A 139 -3.79 17.46 -9.13
C MET A 139 -2.67 16.45 -9.42
N VAL A 140 -2.44 15.48 -8.53
CA VAL A 140 -1.33 14.54 -8.69
C VAL A 140 -1.57 13.62 -9.88
N SER A 141 -0.56 13.53 -10.74
CA SER A 141 -0.49 12.63 -11.89
C SER A 141 0.90 11.99 -11.96
N GLU A 142 1.05 10.96 -12.80
CA GLU A 142 2.33 10.31 -13.06
C GLU A 142 3.43 11.31 -13.46
N SER A 143 3.07 12.37 -14.20
CA SER A 143 4.02 13.38 -14.67
C SER A 143 4.48 14.38 -13.62
N ASN A 144 3.76 14.54 -12.49
CA ASN A 144 4.05 15.57 -11.49
C ASN A 144 4.20 15.04 -10.06
N VAL A 145 4.04 13.72 -9.84
CA VAL A 145 4.09 13.10 -8.51
C VAL A 145 5.40 13.42 -7.78
N VAL A 146 6.54 13.36 -8.48
CA VAL A 146 7.86 13.60 -7.90
C VAL A 146 7.97 15.02 -7.34
N GLU A 147 7.63 16.03 -8.14
CA GLU A 147 7.66 17.44 -7.72
C GLU A 147 6.69 17.68 -6.57
N THR A 148 5.48 17.11 -6.64
CA THR A 148 4.44 17.30 -5.63
C THR A 148 4.84 16.70 -4.28
N VAL A 149 5.33 15.46 -4.27
CA VAL A 149 5.82 14.80 -3.06
C VAL A 149 7.00 15.56 -2.45
N GLN A 150 7.94 16.05 -3.26
CA GLN A 150 9.05 16.86 -2.77
C GLN A 150 8.57 18.14 -2.07
N VAL A 151 7.57 18.82 -2.64
CA VAL A 151 6.97 20.00 -2.01
C VAL A 151 6.32 19.64 -0.68
N LEU A 152 5.50 18.58 -0.65
CA LEU A 152 4.81 18.15 0.57
C LEU A 152 5.77 17.71 1.69
N LEU A 153 6.84 16.97 1.36
CA LEU A 153 7.87 16.59 2.32
C LEU A 153 8.59 17.80 2.92
N ARG A 154 8.89 18.83 2.11
CA ARG A 154 9.48 20.08 2.62
C ARG A 154 8.56 20.78 3.61
N TYR A 155 7.26 20.86 3.33
CA TYR A 155 6.29 21.44 4.26
C TYR A 155 6.13 20.59 5.52
N ALA A 156 6.15 19.26 5.39
CA ALA A 156 6.03 18.36 6.53
C ALA A 156 7.16 18.52 7.56
N GLN A 157 8.36 18.94 7.14
CA GLN A 157 9.49 19.20 8.05
C GLN A 157 9.26 20.42 8.97
N SER A 158 8.44 21.38 8.55
CA SER A 158 8.15 22.61 9.32
C SER A 158 6.73 22.69 9.89
N ALA A 159 5.86 21.76 9.51
CA ALA A 159 4.47 21.71 9.96
C ALA A 159 4.38 21.26 11.43
N ASP A 160 3.25 21.59 12.08
CA ASP A 160 2.89 20.98 13.36
C ASP A 160 2.68 19.47 13.21
N ALA A 161 2.74 18.73 14.32
CA ALA A 161 2.68 17.27 14.30
C ALA A 161 1.38 16.73 13.66
N SER A 162 0.24 17.39 13.86
CA SER A 162 -1.04 16.94 13.29
C SER A 162 -1.02 17.10 11.78
N PHE A 163 -0.73 18.30 11.28
CA PHE A 163 -0.73 18.56 9.85
C PHE A 163 0.41 17.84 9.13
N CYS A 164 1.58 17.69 9.76
CA CYS A 164 2.69 16.87 9.29
C CYS A 164 2.20 15.45 8.97
N ASN A 165 1.50 14.79 9.90
CA ASN A 165 1.00 13.44 9.68
C ASN A 165 -0.09 13.37 8.61
N GLU A 166 -0.91 14.40 8.43
CA GLU A 166 -1.87 14.49 7.32
C GLU A 166 -1.16 14.57 5.95
N LEU A 167 -0.08 15.35 5.85
CA LEU A 167 0.75 15.46 4.65
C LEU A 167 1.41 14.11 4.31
N LEU A 168 2.04 13.48 5.30
CA LEU A 168 2.73 12.19 5.12
C LEU A 168 1.76 11.07 4.75
N SER A 169 0.59 11.01 5.40
CA SER A 169 -0.48 10.07 5.06
C SER A 169 -0.92 10.23 3.61
N SER A 170 -1.11 11.48 3.16
CA SER A 170 -1.54 11.78 1.80
C SER A 170 -0.51 11.32 0.76
N ILE A 171 0.79 11.49 1.04
CA ILE A 171 1.88 11.00 0.19
C ILE A 171 1.83 9.47 0.08
N LEU A 172 1.77 8.78 1.22
CA LEU A 172 1.78 7.31 1.29
C LEU A 172 0.57 6.69 0.57
N GLN A 173 -0.61 7.26 0.77
CA GLN A 173 -1.83 6.81 0.11
C GLN A 173 -1.77 7.04 -1.39
N THR A 174 -1.32 8.22 -1.82
CA THR A 174 -1.28 8.58 -3.24
C THR A 174 -0.27 7.73 -4.00
N CYS A 175 0.94 7.57 -3.45
CA CYS A 175 1.95 6.72 -4.06
C CYS A 175 1.62 5.23 -3.94
N GLY A 176 0.97 4.78 -2.85
CA GLY A 176 0.51 3.40 -2.67
C GLY A 176 -0.75 3.03 -3.47
N ARG A 177 -1.49 4.02 -4.00
CA ARG A 177 -2.75 3.83 -4.71
C ARG A 177 -2.60 2.91 -5.91
N ALA A 178 -3.61 2.07 -6.13
CA ALA A 178 -3.70 1.18 -7.29
C ALA A 178 -2.41 0.36 -7.52
N ARG A 179 -1.72 -0.02 -6.42
CA ARG A 179 -0.44 -0.74 -6.43
C ARG A 179 0.67 0.05 -7.13
N TYR A 180 0.87 1.29 -6.67
CA TYR A 180 1.90 2.19 -7.19
C TYR A 180 1.71 2.53 -8.66
N GLU A 181 0.45 2.74 -9.09
CA GLU A 181 0.16 3.06 -10.50
C GLU A 181 0.86 4.34 -10.97
N ILE A 182 0.96 5.34 -10.09
CA ILE A 182 1.57 6.63 -10.42
C ILE A 182 3.10 6.66 -10.23
N VAL A 183 3.70 5.60 -9.67
CA VAL A 183 5.13 5.54 -9.36
C VAL A 183 5.86 4.85 -10.51
N SER A 184 6.70 5.59 -11.21
CA SER A 184 7.54 5.08 -12.31
C SER A 184 8.95 4.66 -11.82
N ASP A 185 9.52 5.41 -10.87
CA ASP A 185 10.82 5.14 -10.27
C ASP A 185 10.67 4.71 -8.80
N PHE A 186 10.91 3.43 -8.56
CA PHE A 186 10.86 2.85 -7.21
C PHE A 186 12.11 3.15 -6.37
N GLY A 187 13.26 3.44 -6.98
CA GLY A 187 14.46 3.86 -6.23
C GLY A 187 14.23 5.24 -5.58
N TRP A 188 13.63 6.15 -6.34
CA TRP A 188 13.11 7.41 -5.80
C TRP A 188 12.08 7.16 -4.68
N TYR A 189 11.12 6.25 -4.92
CA TYR A 189 10.05 6.03 -3.94
C TYR A 189 10.55 5.43 -2.62
N VAL A 190 11.55 4.55 -2.67
CA VAL A 190 12.24 4.04 -1.47
C VAL A 190 12.87 5.18 -0.67
N THR A 191 13.47 6.16 -1.34
CA THR A 191 14.01 7.35 -0.67
C THR A 191 12.91 8.14 0.02
N VAL A 192 11.75 8.32 -0.63
CA VAL A 192 10.57 8.96 -0.02
C VAL A 192 10.12 8.21 1.24
N LEU A 193 10.02 6.87 1.19
CA LEU A 193 9.63 6.06 2.35
C LEU A 193 10.59 6.23 3.53
N SER A 194 11.90 6.26 3.26
CA SER A 194 12.91 6.53 4.28
C SER A 194 12.83 7.95 4.85
N ASP A 195 12.65 8.96 4.00
CA ASP A 195 12.49 10.35 4.42
C ASP A 195 11.28 10.50 5.35
N ILE A 196 10.16 9.85 5.02
CA ILE A 196 8.94 9.83 5.85
C ILE A 196 9.23 9.22 7.22
N ALA A 197 10.00 8.13 7.31
CA ALA A 197 10.38 7.53 8.59
C ALA A 197 11.29 8.47 9.42
N CYS A 198 12.20 9.18 8.76
CA CYS A 198 13.16 10.07 9.41
C CYS A 198 12.55 11.38 9.93
N ILE A 199 11.40 11.82 9.42
CA ILE A 199 10.72 13.02 9.92
C ILE A 199 10.33 12.84 11.40
N PRO A 200 10.71 13.75 12.33
CA PRO A 200 10.54 13.56 13.78
C PRO A 200 9.11 13.29 14.25
N HIS A 201 8.13 13.93 13.62
CA HIS A 201 6.71 13.81 13.98
C HIS A 201 5.99 12.66 13.26
N SER A 202 6.68 11.92 12.39
CA SER A 202 6.06 10.85 11.61
C SER A 202 5.55 9.73 12.50
N GLU A 203 4.27 9.43 12.37
CA GLU A 203 3.58 8.33 13.04
C GLU A 203 3.33 7.13 12.10
N HIS A 204 3.85 7.20 10.87
CA HIS A 204 3.49 6.29 9.77
C HIS A 204 4.44 5.10 9.60
N GLY A 205 5.21 4.72 10.64
CA GLY A 205 6.21 3.66 10.52
C GLY A 205 5.63 2.31 10.10
N GLY A 206 4.41 1.98 10.55
CA GLY A 206 3.71 0.77 10.11
C GLY A 206 3.47 0.73 8.60
N GLU A 207 2.96 1.83 8.05
CA GLU A 207 2.65 1.95 6.62
C GLU A 207 3.92 2.04 5.77
N VAL A 208 4.93 2.76 6.23
CA VAL A 208 6.26 2.79 5.61
C VAL A 208 6.86 1.39 5.54
N GLY A 209 6.84 0.64 6.64
CA GLY A 209 7.36 -0.73 6.69
C GLY A 209 6.61 -1.67 5.74
N ARG A 210 5.27 -1.57 5.71
CA ARG A 210 4.42 -2.34 4.79
C ARG A 210 4.80 -2.10 3.34
N GLN A 211 4.96 -0.85 2.94
CA GLN A 211 5.30 -0.50 1.55
C GLN A 211 6.76 -0.83 1.20
N LEU A 212 7.70 -0.67 2.13
CA LEU A 212 9.09 -1.13 1.95
C LEU A 212 9.16 -2.64 1.68
N MET A 213 8.45 -3.46 2.46
CA MET A 213 8.37 -4.91 2.23
C MET A 213 7.74 -5.22 0.87
N ASP A 214 6.65 -4.55 0.54
CA ASP A 214 5.92 -4.77 -0.72
C ASP A 214 6.81 -4.49 -1.94
N VAL A 215 7.57 -3.40 -1.92
CA VAL A 215 8.55 -3.06 -2.95
C VAL A 215 9.71 -4.07 -2.96
N ALA A 216 10.28 -4.42 -1.81
CA ALA A 216 11.41 -5.36 -1.69
C ALA A 216 11.07 -6.74 -2.27
N ILE A 217 9.90 -7.27 -1.93
CA ILE A 217 9.49 -8.61 -2.35
C ILE A 217 9.20 -8.63 -3.86
N ARG A 218 8.50 -7.61 -4.38
CA ARG A 218 7.96 -7.64 -5.75
C ARG A 218 8.87 -7.05 -6.82
N VAL A 219 9.76 -6.12 -6.46
CA VAL A 219 10.56 -5.37 -7.42
C VAL A 219 12.04 -5.70 -7.24
N GLU A 220 12.46 -6.80 -7.87
CA GLU A 220 13.83 -7.33 -7.74
C GLU A 220 14.91 -6.30 -8.09
N SER A 221 14.70 -5.51 -9.15
CA SER A 221 15.68 -4.53 -9.64
C SER A 221 16.00 -3.42 -8.64
N VAL A 222 15.13 -3.19 -7.65
CA VAL A 222 15.24 -2.09 -6.67
C VAL A 222 15.74 -2.60 -5.32
N ARG A 223 15.82 -3.92 -5.10
CA ARG A 223 16.21 -4.51 -3.80
C ARG A 223 17.50 -3.94 -3.23
N THR A 224 18.50 -3.64 -4.06
CA THR A 224 19.75 -3.02 -3.61
C THR A 224 19.51 -1.63 -3.00
N ASP A 225 18.62 -0.84 -3.58
CA ASP A 225 18.27 0.48 -3.07
C ASP A 225 17.43 0.38 -1.80
N VAL A 226 16.49 -0.59 -1.73
CA VAL A 226 15.73 -0.87 -0.50
C VAL A 226 16.66 -1.27 0.64
N VAL A 227 17.58 -2.20 0.41
CA VAL A 227 18.53 -2.66 1.44
C VAL A 227 19.41 -1.51 1.91
N ARG A 228 19.93 -0.67 1.00
CA ARG A 228 20.71 0.52 1.36
C ARG A 228 19.91 1.45 2.28
N ALA A 229 18.66 1.72 1.92
CA ALA A 229 17.77 2.59 2.67
C ALA A 229 17.45 2.02 4.06
N CYS A 230 17.13 0.72 4.13
CA CYS A 230 16.89 0.01 5.38
C CYS A 230 18.13 -0.02 6.29
N CYS A 231 19.34 -0.24 5.75
CA CYS A 231 20.58 -0.13 6.53
C CYS A 231 20.72 1.27 7.15
N GLY A 232 20.38 2.33 6.42
CA GLY A 232 20.36 3.70 6.95
C GLY A 232 19.40 3.87 8.13
N LEU A 233 18.18 3.32 8.04
CA LEU A 233 17.20 3.36 9.13
C LEU A 233 17.67 2.58 10.37
N LEU A 234 18.27 1.41 10.17
CA LEU A 234 18.78 0.58 11.27
C LEU A 234 20.01 1.20 11.95
N ALA A 235 20.83 1.93 11.20
CA ALA A 235 22.03 2.57 11.71
C ALA A 235 21.75 3.85 12.52
N ASP A 236 20.56 4.46 12.39
CA ASP A 236 20.25 5.71 13.08
C ASP A 236 19.75 5.49 14.53
N PRO A 237 20.57 5.81 15.56
CA PRO A 237 20.18 5.66 16.97
C PRO A 237 18.97 6.51 17.38
N ALA A 238 18.68 7.60 16.67
CA ALA A 238 17.56 8.49 16.98
C ALA A 238 16.20 7.84 16.69
N LEU A 239 16.15 6.86 15.77
CA LEU A 239 14.91 6.20 15.36
C LEU A 239 14.49 5.08 16.33
N LEU A 240 15.44 4.41 16.98
CA LEU A 240 15.18 3.21 17.80
C LEU A 240 14.30 3.45 19.04
N GLY A 241 14.24 4.69 19.53
CA GLY A 241 13.40 5.07 20.68
C GLY A 241 11.99 5.54 20.32
N ARG A 242 11.60 5.50 19.04
CA ARG A 242 10.33 6.05 18.57
C ARG A 242 9.29 4.94 18.38
N PRO A 243 8.25 4.85 19.24
CA PRO A 243 7.25 3.77 19.15
C PRO A 243 6.56 3.71 17.77
N ALA A 244 6.27 4.86 17.19
CA ALA A 244 5.59 4.93 15.90
C ALA A 244 6.42 4.41 14.70
N LEU A 245 7.73 4.21 14.87
CA LEU A 245 8.62 3.67 13.83
C LEU A 245 8.86 2.16 13.92
N GLN A 246 8.30 1.48 14.92
CA GLN A 246 8.52 0.06 15.14
C GLN A 246 8.22 -0.79 13.89
N GLY A 247 7.14 -0.47 13.16
CA GLY A 247 6.81 -1.17 11.91
C GLY A 247 7.85 -1.00 10.80
N ALA A 248 8.43 0.20 10.67
CA ALA A 248 9.46 0.49 9.66
C ALA A 248 10.78 -0.18 10.03
N LEU A 249 11.15 -0.17 11.31
CA LEU A 249 12.38 -0.81 11.82
C LEU A 249 12.29 -2.34 11.73
N CYS A 250 11.12 -2.91 12.06
CA CYS A 250 10.84 -4.33 11.89
C CYS A 250 10.99 -4.76 10.42
N ALA A 251 10.38 -4.02 9.50
CA ALA A 251 10.53 -4.25 8.06
C ALA A 251 11.98 -4.10 7.59
N ALA A 252 12.67 -3.05 8.03
CA ALA A 252 14.05 -2.79 7.65
C ALA A 252 14.99 -3.93 8.08
N ALA A 253 14.87 -4.41 9.32
CA ALA A 253 15.65 -5.54 9.83
C ALA A 253 15.38 -6.80 9.00
N TRP A 254 14.11 -7.13 8.77
CA TRP A 254 13.73 -8.31 7.98
C TRP A 254 14.30 -8.26 6.55
N ILE A 255 14.13 -7.11 5.85
CA ILE A 255 14.61 -6.93 4.47
C ILE A 255 16.13 -7.06 4.40
N VAL A 256 16.85 -6.43 5.34
CA VAL A 256 18.32 -6.49 5.38
C VAL A 256 18.80 -7.93 5.67
N GLY A 257 18.11 -8.66 6.55
CA GLY A 257 18.43 -10.06 6.82
C GLY A 257 18.24 -10.97 5.61
N GLU A 258 17.17 -10.75 4.84
CA GLU A 258 16.85 -11.53 3.64
C GLU A 258 17.79 -11.23 2.46
N HIS A 259 18.26 -9.99 2.38
CA HIS A 259 19.05 -9.51 1.24
C HIS A 259 20.43 -8.98 1.67
N ILE A 260 21.03 -9.58 2.68
CA ILE A 260 22.31 -9.13 3.27
C ILE A 260 23.45 -9.05 2.25
N THR A 261 23.43 -9.90 1.23
CA THR A 261 24.41 -9.88 0.12
C THR A 261 24.39 -8.59 -0.69
N ARG A 262 23.32 -7.79 -0.58
CA ARG A 262 23.15 -6.48 -1.25
C ARG A 262 23.49 -5.29 -0.36
N ALA A 263 23.91 -5.50 0.89
CA ALA A 263 24.25 -4.42 1.81
C ALA A 263 25.51 -3.65 1.35
N PRO A 264 25.48 -2.30 1.36
CA PRO A 264 26.53 -1.48 0.75
C PRO A 264 27.90 -1.59 1.44
N HIS A 265 27.91 -1.78 2.75
CA HIS A 265 29.13 -1.80 3.57
C HIS A 265 29.41 -3.18 4.19
N GLY A 266 28.73 -4.21 3.68
CA GLY A 266 28.89 -5.59 4.12
C GLY A 266 28.22 -5.90 5.47
N PRO A 267 28.25 -7.17 5.88
CA PRO A 267 27.46 -7.66 7.01
C PRO A 267 27.97 -7.23 8.40
N TYR A 268 29.25 -6.91 8.56
CA TYR A 268 29.78 -6.49 9.87
C TYR A 268 29.19 -5.16 10.34
N GLU A 269 29.05 -4.17 9.46
CA GLU A 269 28.43 -2.88 9.82
C GLU A 269 26.93 -3.03 10.11
N VAL A 270 26.26 -3.97 9.44
CA VAL A 270 24.88 -4.32 9.75
C VAL A 270 24.77 -4.93 11.15
N LEU A 271 25.72 -5.77 11.57
CA LEU A 271 25.78 -6.27 12.96
C LEU A 271 25.97 -5.12 13.95
N GLU A 272 26.89 -4.18 13.68
CA GLU A 272 27.07 -2.99 14.53
C GLU A 272 25.76 -2.17 14.66
N ALA A 273 25.02 -2.00 13.55
CA ALA A 273 23.73 -1.29 13.55
C ALA A 273 22.62 -2.03 14.32
N LEU A 274 22.51 -3.36 14.16
CA LEU A 274 21.49 -4.19 14.82
C LEU A 274 21.74 -4.41 16.31
N LEU A 275 22.99 -4.27 16.76
CA LEU A 275 23.42 -4.55 18.14
C LEU A 275 23.80 -3.30 18.93
N GLN A 276 23.57 -2.10 18.38
CA GLN A 276 23.88 -0.86 19.08
C GLN A 276 23.12 -0.73 20.42
N PRO A 277 23.66 -0.03 21.44
CA PRO A 277 23.08 -0.01 22.79
C PRO A 277 21.62 0.46 22.88
N ARG A 278 21.19 1.36 21.99
CA ARG A 278 19.82 1.91 21.97
C ARG A 278 18.79 0.92 21.45
N THR A 279 19.21 -0.20 20.88
CA THR A 279 18.28 -1.28 20.49
C THR A 279 17.46 -1.73 21.69
N ARG A 280 17.98 -1.67 22.92
CA ARG A 280 17.23 -1.98 24.17
C ARG A 280 15.91 -1.21 24.36
N LEU A 281 15.68 -0.13 23.62
CA LEU A 281 14.43 0.65 23.65
C LEU A 281 13.34 0.11 22.72
N LEU A 282 13.68 -0.84 21.84
CA LEU A 282 12.73 -1.43 20.92
C LEU A 282 11.73 -2.32 21.66
N HIS A 283 10.53 -2.41 21.11
CA HIS A 283 9.52 -3.36 21.59
C HIS A 283 9.94 -4.80 21.29
N PHE A 284 9.49 -5.75 22.13
CA PHE A 284 9.88 -7.16 22.05
C PHE A 284 9.65 -7.79 20.68
N SER A 285 8.52 -7.46 20.04
CA SER A 285 8.22 -7.94 18.67
C SER A 285 9.24 -7.50 17.62
N VAL A 286 9.81 -6.30 17.76
CA VAL A 286 10.86 -5.79 16.87
C VAL A 286 12.21 -6.42 17.22
N HIS A 287 12.50 -6.58 18.50
CA HIS A 287 13.70 -7.31 18.97
C HIS A 287 13.77 -8.73 18.44
N ALA A 288 12.67 -9.46 18.46
CA ALA A 288 12.63 -10.82 17.93
C ALA A 288 13.10 -10.86 16.47
N VAL A 289 12.65 -9.91 15.64
CA VAL A 289 13.08 -9.79 14.23
C VAL A 289 14.55 -9.39 14.12
N TYR A 290 15.02 -8.47 14.96
CA TYR A 290 16.44 -8.09 15.01
C TYR A 290 17.33 -9.28 15.34
N LEU A 291 16.98 -10.11 16.34
CA LEU A 291 17.74 -11.29 16.73
C LEU A 291 17.84 -12.32 15.59
N GLN A 292 16.72 -12.58 14.90
CA GLN A 292 16.73 -13.44 13.72
C GLN A 292 17.59 -12.85 12.59
N THR A 293 17.55 -11.54 12.42
CA THR A 293 18.36 -10.83 11.42
C THR A 293 19.85 -10.93 11.78
N VAL A 294 20.22 -10.75 13.04
CA VAL A 294 21.60 -10.92 13.53
C VAL A 294 22.12 -12.32 13.20
N LEU A 295 21.32 -13.37 13.38
CA LEU A 295 21.72 -14.74 13.00
C LEU A 295 21.98 -14.86 11.50
N LYS A 296 21.05 -14.40 10.65
CA LYS A 296 21.21 -14.43 9.19
C LYS A 296 22.47 -13.69 8.74
N VAL A 297 22.68 -12.49 9.30
CA VAL A 297 23.83 -11.64 8.97
C VAL A 297 25.13 -12.29 9.45
N PHE A 298 25.16 -12.88 10.64
CA PHE A 298 26.31 -13.61 11.16
C PHE A 298 26.66 -14.82 10.31
N VAL A 299 25.66 -15.65 9.92
CA VAL A 299 25.87 -16.79 9.02
C VAL A 299 26.51 -16.34 7.71
N SER A 300 25.97 -15.28 7.08
CA SER A 300 26.52 -14.73 5.84
C SER A 300 27.95 -14.21 6.02
N TYR A 301 28.22 -13.52 7.13
CA TYR A 301 29.55 -13.00 7.46
C TYR A 301 30.57 -14.12 7.69
N ALA A 302 30.21 -15.14 8.48
CA ALA A 302 31.08 -16.26 8.82
C ALA A 302 31.44 -17.09 7.60
N ILE A 303 30.49 -17.41 6.72
CA ILE A 303 30.74 -18.12 5.46
C ILE A 303 31.65 -17.28 4.54
N SER A 304 31.38 -15.99 4.43
CA SER A 304 32.23 -15.06 3.66
C SER A 304 33.64 -14.96 4.25
N TYR A 305 33.79 -15.04 5.57
CA TYR A 305 35.09 -15.11 6.25
C TYR A 305 35.82 -16.42 5.94
N GLN A 306 35.11 -17.56 6.03
CA GLN A 306 35.64 -18.88 5.72
C GLN A 306 36.23 -18.92 4.30
N HIS A 307 35.45 -18.50 3.29
CA HIS A 307 35.91 -18.45 1.91
C HIS A 307 37.16 -17.57 1.72
N ARG A 308 37.20 -16.39 2.36
CA ARG A 308 38.38 -15.50 2.31
C ARG A 308 39.59 -16.12 3.01
N TYR A 309 39.40 -16.78 4.14
CA TYR A 309 40.47 -17.43 4.90
C TYR A 309 41.10 -18.58 4.10
N PHE A 310 40.28 -19.46 3.51
CA PHE A 310 40.78 -20.54 2.65
C PHE A 310 41.42 -20.02 1.36
N ALA A 311 40.88 -18.96 0.74
CA ALA A 311 41.49 -18.33 -0.43
C ALA A 311 42.85 -17.65 -0.11
N LYS A 312 43.00 -17.03 1.07
CA LYS A 312 44.27 -16.42 1.50
C LYS A 312 45.33 -17.46 1.86
N LYS A 313 44.93 -18.64 2.35
CA LYS A 313 45.86 -19.76 2.65
C LYS A 313 46.55 -20.31 1.40
N GLU A 314 45.98 -20.09 0.21
CA GLU A 314 46.61 -20.43 -1.08
C GLU A 314 47.59 -19.35 -1.60
N VAL A 315 47.57 -18.11 -1.07
CA VAL A 315 48.21 -16.97 -1.76
C VAL A 315 49.50 -16.44 -1.14
N LEU A 316 49.77 -16.48 0.18
CA LEU A 316 51.13 -16.35 0.77
C LEU A 316 51.10 -16.19 2.30
N GLU A 317 52.02 -16.90 2.95
CA GLU A 317 52.66 -16.52 4.21
C GLU A 317 53.40 -15.18 4.00
N GLN A 318 52.74 -14.04 4.23
CA GLN A 318 53.45 -12.80 4.56
C GLN A 318 52.52 -11.79 5.22
N GLU A 319 53.10 -11.15 6.24
CA GLU A 319 52.50 -10.34 7.29
C GLU A 319 51.46 -9.33 6.81
N GLU A 320 50.27 -9.39 7.40
CA GLU A 320 49.36 -8.25 7.46
C GLU A 320 48.78 -8.17 8.86
N VAL A 321 48.91 -6.99 9.48
CA VAL A 321 48.22 -6.65 10.72
C VAL A 321 46.73 -6.59 10.38
N VAL A 322 46.03 -7.71 10.58
CA VAL A 322 44.58 -7.77 10.55
C VAL A 322 44.10 -6.78 11.62
N THR A 323 43.54 -5.66 11.21
CA THR A 323 42.78 -4.80 12.13
C THR A 323 41.77 -5.70 12.85
N GLN A 324 41.83 -5.76 14.19
CA GLN A 324 40.94 -6.63 14.99
C GLN A 324 39.46 -6.45 14.64
N ARG A 325 39.09 -5.23 14.23
CA ARG A 325 37.78 -4.84 13.70
C ARG A 325 37.49 -5.59 12.39
N GLY A 326 36.52 -6.50 12.43
CA GLY A 326 36.15 -7.32 11.27
C GLY A 326 36.83 -8.70 11.19
N SER A 327 37.35 -9.22 12.32
CA SER A 327 37.66 -10.66 12.46
C SER A 327 36.40 -11.47 12.80
N LEU A 328 36.43 -12.79 12.61
CA LEU A 328 35.33 -13.66 13.04
C LEU A 328 35.11 -13.57 14.55
N HIS A 329 36.20 -13.62 15.32
CA HIS A 329 36.16 -13.48 16.78
C HIS A 329 35.55 -12.15 17.24
N ALA A 330 35.92 -11.03 16.60
CA ALA A 330 35.34 -9.73 16.94
C ALA A 330 33.82 -9.68 16.71
N ALA A 331 33.31 -10.32 15.65
CA ALA A 331 31.86 -10.40 15.43
C ALA A 331 31.17 -11.27 16.48
N VAL A 332 31.78 -12.41 16.86
CA VAL A 332 31.27 -13.29 17.93
C VAL A 332 31.18 -12.53 19.25
N GLU A 333 32.24 -11.81 19.63
CA GLU A 333 32.26 -11.04 20.88
C GLU A 333 31.27 -9.88 20.85
N LEU A 334 31.15 -9.15 19.72
CA LEU A 334 30.13 -8.11 19.55
C LEU A 334 28.70 -8.65 19.77
N ILE A 335 28.40 -9.81 19.18
CA ILE A 335 27.08 -10.44 19.34
C ILE A 335 26.87 -10.89 20.78
N LYS A 336 27.86 -11.57 21.39
CA LYS A 336 27.79 -12.06 22.77
C LYS A 336 27.56 -10.93 23.76
N GLU A 337 28.35 -9.86 23.68
CA GLU A 337 28.26 -8.72 24.61
C GLU A 337 26.85 -8.11 24.62
N ASN A 338 26.22 -8.01 23.44
CA ASN A 338 24.94 -7.32 23.29
C ASN A 338 23.71 -8.23 23.45
N ILE A 339 23.81 -9.52 23.14
CA ILE A 339 22.70 -10.48 23.23
C ILE A 339 22.63 -11.21 24.58
N THR A 340 23.75 -11.45 25.26
CA THR A 340 23.76 -12.16 26.58
C THR A 340 22.75 -11.59 27.59
N PRO A 341 22.59 -10.26 27.74
CA PRO A 341 21.58 -9.70 28.64
C PRO A 341 20.14 -10.13 28.31
N LEU A 342 19.85 -10.42 27.04
CA LEU A 342 18.51 -10.79 26.55
C LEU A 342 18.11 -12.23 26.88
N MET A 343 19.06 -13.08 27.32
CA MET A 343 18.74 -14.41 27.85
C MET A 343 17.86 -14.36 29.12
N ASN A 344 17.83 -13.21 29.78
CA ASN A 344 16.98 -12.95 30.95
C ASN A 344 15.83 -11.98 30.62
N SER A 345 15.47 -11.86 29.33
CA SER A 345 14.29 -11.11 28.91
C SER A 345 13.03 -11.68 29.54
N VAL A 346 12.07 -10.82 29.87
CA VAL A 346 10.73 -11.22 30.33
C VAL A 346 9.87 -11.77 29.20
N ASP A 347 10.19 -11.37 27.96
CA ASP A 347 9.53 -11.86 26.77
C ASP A 347 10.17 -13.18 26.31
N MET A 348 9.36 -14.24 26.24
CA MET A 348 9.82 -15.61 25.94
C MET A 348 10.37 -15.72 24.52
N GLU A 349 9.79 -15.03 23.54
CA GLU A 349 10.24 -15.07 22.15
C GLU A 349 11.63 -14.44 22.01
N VAL A 350 11.85 -13.28 22.63
CA VAL A 350 13.16 -12.63 22.68
C VAL A 350 14.17 -13.49 23.43
N GLN A 351 13.77 -14.08 24.57
CA GLN A 351 14.63 -14.96 25.36
C GLN A 351 15.06 -16.20 24.55
N GLU A 352 14.11 -16.91 23.94
CA GLU A 352 14.39 -18.11 23.15
C GLU A 352 15.30 -17.79 21.97
N ARG A 353 14.99 -16.72 21.21
CA ARG A 353 15.84 -16.30 20.09
C ARG A 353 17.24 -15.90 20.54
N ALA A 354 17.38 -15.19 21.66
CA ALA A 354 18.70 -14.83 22.19
C ALA A 354 19.54 -16.07 22.53
N CYS A 355 18.94 -17.05 23.22
CA CYS A 355 19.58 -18.33 23.52
C CYS A 355 19.95 -19.09 22.24
N ASN A 356 19.06 -19.12 21.24
CA ASN A 356 19.31 -19.76 19.96
C ASN A 356 20.50 -19.12 19.24
N VAL A 357 20.54 -17.78 19.13
CA VAL A 357 21.67 -17.07 18.51
C VAL A 357 22.99 -17.41 19.20
N LEU A 358 23.04 -17.30 20.53
CA LEU A 358 24.26 -17.58 21.30
C LEU A 358 24.69 -19.06 21.19
N GLY A 359 23.74 -19.99 21.14
CA GLY A 359 24.01 -21.41 20.88
C GLY A 359 24.74 -21.64 19.56
N GLN A 360 24.34 -20.93 18.50
CA GLN A 360 25.00 -21.01 17.19
C GLN A 360 26.42 -20.42 17.18
N LEU A 361 26.79 -19.60 18.17
CA LEU A 361 28.13 -18.99 18.29
C LEU A 361 29.12 -19.87 19.05
N GLN A 362 28.65 -20.83 19.86
CA GLN A 362 29.48 -21.68 20.70
C GLN A 362 30.66 -22.38 19.98
N PRO A 363 30.57 -22.76 18.70
CA PRO A 363 31.71 -23.32 17.98
C PRO A 363 32.87 -22.35 17.75
N PHE A 364 32.61 -21.05 17.82
CA PHE A 364 33.55 -19.99 17.44
C PHE A 364 34.13 -19.22 18.64
N GLU A 365 33.83 -19.64 19.86
CA GLU A 365 34.30 -18.98 21.09
C GLU A 365 35.79 -19.21 21.36
N ASP A 366 36.28 -20.43 21.12
CA ASP A 366 37.70 -20.76 21.18
C ASP A 366 38.27 -20.91 19.77
N PRO A 367 38.93 -19.87 19.23
CA PRO A 367 39.49 -19.93 17.88
C PRO A 367 40.65 -20.94 17.75
N ASN A 368 41.17 -21.48 18.86
CA ASN A 368 42.23 -22.49 18.83
C ASN A 368 41.69 -23.92 18.64
N ASP A 369 40.40 -24.15 18.89
CA ASP A 369 39.76 -25.44 18.66
C ASP A 369 39.31 -25.56 17.19
N ILE A 370 40.27 -25.89 16.33
CA ILE A 370 40.08 -25.94 14.87
C ILE A 370 38.97 -26.94 14.48
N HIS A 371 38.85 -28.07 15.19
CA HIS A 371 37.83 -29.08 14.89
C HIS A 371 36.44 -28.54 15.19
N ARG A 372 36.25 -27.95 16.38
CA ARG A 372 34.98 -27.35 16.76
C ARG A 372 34.59 -26.20 15.84
N VAL A 373 35.53 -25.34 15.47
CA VAL A 373 35.31 -24.24 14.51
C VAL A 373 34.89 -24.78 13.14
N GLN A 374 35.50 -25.87 12.68
CA GLN A 374 35.15 -26.52 11.41
C GLN A 374 33.73 -27.10 11.44
N ASP A 375 33.35 -27.82 12.51
CA ASP A 375 31.99 -28.31 12.71
C ASP A 375 30.98 -27.16 12.73
N GLY A 376 31.34 -26.03 13.35
CA GLY A 376 30.56 -24.80 13.34
C GLY A 376 30.29 -24.29 11.92
N PHE A 377 31.30 -24.25 11.05
CA PHE A 377 31.11 -23.83 9.67
C PHE A 377 30.19 -24.75 8.86
N GLU A 378 30.26 -26.07 9.09
CA GLU A 378 29.35 -27.03 8.45
C GLU A 378 27.89 -26.77 8.85
N MET A 379 27.65 -26.52 10.13
CA MET A 379 26.35 -26.10 10.66
C MET A 379 25.86 -24.79 10.04
N LEU A 380 26.70 -23.74 10.00
CA LEU A 380 26.33 -22.47 9.39
C LEU A 380 26.06 -22.61 7.88
N THR A 381 26.76 -23.51 7.19
CA THR A 381 26.51 -23.80 5.77
C THR A 381 25.10 -24.37 5.57
N ALA A 382 24.69 -25.34 6.38
CA ALA A 382 23.33 -25.87 6.35
C ALA A 382 22.27 -24.78 6.64
N LEU A 383 22.53 -23.90 7.62
CA LEU A 383 21.64 -22.75 7.88
C LEU A 383 21.57 -21.78 6.70
N SER A 384 22.69 -21.52 6.03
CA SER A 384 22.72 -20.65 4.85
C SER A 384 21.89 -21.23 3.70
N GLU A 385 21.87 -22.54 3.52
CA GLU A 385 21.00 -23.19 2.53
C GLU A 385 19.53 -22.96 2.85
N VAL A 386 19.13 -23.10 4.13
CA VAL A 386 17.75 -22.83 4.58
C VAL A 386 17.39 -21.36 4.39
N PHE A 387 18.30 -20.44 4.71
CA PHE A 387 18.08 -18.99 4.55
C PHE A 387 18.08 -18.53 3.09
N SER A 388 18.54 -19.35 2.15
CA SER A 388 18.55 -19.02 0.71
C SER A 388 17.25 -19.40 0.00
N LEU A 389 16.26 -19.94 0.73
CA LEU A 389 14.95 -20.29 0.17
C LEU A 389 14.12 -19.02 -0.08
N ASP A 390 13.82 -18.74 -1.35
CA ASP A 390 13.01 -17.58 -1.73
C ASP A 390 11.60 -17.65 -1.14
N LEU A 391 11.26 -16.66 -0.32
CA LEU A 391 9.91 -16.47 0.21
C LEU A 391 9.06 -15.68 -0.79
N GLY A 392 8.17 -16.39 -1.50
CA GLY A 392 7.19 -15.79 -2.40
C GLY A 392 5.93 -15.28 -1.67
N PRO A 393 5.27 -14.21 -2.15
CA PRO A 393 4.00 -13.78 -1.58
C PRO A 393 2.92 -14.84 -1.80
N VAL A 394 2.14 -15.17 -0.76
CA VAL A 394 1.00 -16.08 -0.86
C VAL A 394 -0.29 -15.25 -0.91
N SER A 395 -1.16 -15.51 -1.90
CA SER A 395 -2.42 -14.78 -2.02
C SER A 395 -3.36 -15.10 -0.86
N VAL A 396 -4.18 -14.13 -0.44
CA VAL A 396 -5.21 -14.33 0.60
C VAL A 396 -6.15 -15.48 0.22
N HIS A 397 -6.46 -15.62 -1.07
CA HIS A 397 -7.26 -16.73 -1.58
C HIS A 397 -6.57 -18.10 -1.42
N ALA A 398 -5.27 -18.17 -1.65
CA ALA A 398 -4.50 -19.39 -1.42
C ALA A 398 -4.39 -19.72 0.08
N GLN A 399 -4.26 -18.70 0.94
CA GLN A 399 -4.29 -18.89 2.40
C GLN A 399 -5.64 -19.44 2.86
N GLY A 400 -6.76 -18.92 2.35
CA GLY A 400 -8.11 -19.39 2.66
C GLY A 400 -8.44 -20.80 2.16
N ARG A 401 -7.59 -21.38 1.29
CA ARG A 401 -7.72 -22.78 0.83
C ARG A 401 -6.98 -23.79 1.73
N VAL A 402 -6.24 -23.32 2.75
CA VAL A 402 -5.61 -24.22 3.73
C VAL A 402 -6.71 -24.81 4.61
N PRO A 403 -6.95 -26.13 4.58
CA PRO A 403 -8.00 -26.75 5.36
C PRO A 403 -7.68 -26.61 6.85
N LEU A 404 -8.67 -26.19 7.65
CA LEU A 404 -8.56 -26.22 9.10
C LEU A 404 -8.48 -27.70 9.55
N PRO A 405 -7.48 -28.09 10.36
CA PRO A 405 -7.45 -29.45 10.92
C PRO A 405 -8.74 -29.76 11.68
N GLU A 406 -9.29 -30.96 11.52
CA GLU A 406 -10.59 -31.36 12.10
C GLU A 406 -10.67 -31.23 13.62
N ASN A 407 -9.51 -31.19 14.28
CA ASN A 407 -9.36 -31.11 15.74
C ASN A 407 -8.98 -29.69 16.22
N LEU A 408 -8.87 -28.72 15.32
CA LEU A 408 -8.51 -27.35 15.67
C LEU A 408 -9.78 -26.59 16.09
N LEU A 409 -10.13 -26.72 17.37
CA LEU A 409 -11.19 -25.93 18.01
C LEU A 409 -10.65 -24.52 18.30
N ILE A 410 -10.63 -23.65 17.29
CA ILE A 410 -10.49 -22.21 17.53
C ILE A 410 -11.86 -21.75 18.02
N GLU A 411 -12.04 -21.57 19.34
CA GLU A 411 -13.19 -20.82 19.82
C GLU A 411 -13.16 -19.45 19.14
N ASN A 412 -14.26 -19.08 18.47
CA ASN A 412 -14.34 -17.89 17.60
C ASN A 412 -14.11 -16.55 18.32
N ASN A 413 -13.73 -16.55 19.59
CA ASN A 413 -13.25 -15.40 20.32
C ASN A 413 -12.20 -15.85 21.33
N LEU A 414 -10.94 -15.52 21.03
CA LEU A 414 -9.84 -15.55 22.01
C LEU A 414 -10.01 -14.45 23.08
N ASP A 415 -11.13 -13.73 23.09
CA ASP A 415 -11.49 -12.69 24.06
C ASP A 415 -11.35 -13.15 25.52
N ALA A 416 -11.54 -14.45 25.79
CA ALA A 416 -11.37 -15.03 27.12
C ALA A 416 -9.90 -15.04 27.61
N LEU A 417 -8.93 -14.88 26.70
CA LEU A 417 -7.50 -14.76 27.02
C LEU A 417 -7.08 -13.30 27.26
N GLY A 418 -7.92 -12.31 26.94
CA GLY A 418 -7.63 -10.89 27.16
C GLY A 418 -7.28 -10.48 28.60
N PRO A 419 -7.75 -11.18 29.65
CA PRO A 419 -7.28 -10.96 31.02
C PRO A 419 -6.00 -11.73 31.40
N VAL A 420 -5.62 -12.76 30.64
CA VAL A 420 -4.49 -13.67 30.91
C VAL A 420 -3.24 -13.22 30.15
N CYS A 421 -3.41 -12.75 28.91
CA CYS A 421 -2.42 -12.03 28.15
C CYS A 421 -2.49 -10.56 28.59
N GLY A 422 -1.47 -10.08 29.29
CA GLY A 422 -1.38 -8.69 29.73
C GLY A 422 -1.68 -7.72 28.59
N SER A 423 -2.21 -6.55 28.95
CA SER A 423 -2.80 -5.51 28.09
C SER A 423 -1.87 -4.84 27.07
N ASP A 424 -0.97 -5.56 26.40
CA ASP A 424 -0.01 -5.05 25.42
C ASP A 424 -0.20 -5.61 24.00
N ASP A 425 -1.28 -6.37 23.74
CA ASP A 425 -1.61 -6.85 22.39
C ASP A 425 -2.40 -5.81 21.58
N VAL A 426 -1.69 -4.81 21.05
CA VAL A 426 -2.17 -3.91 19.98
C VAL A 426 -1.63 -4.31 18.59
N LEU A 427 -0.98 -5.49 18.44
CA LEU A 427 -0.20 -5.77 17.22
C LEU A 427 -0.67 -6.94 16.34
N LEU A 428 -1.86 -7.49 16.57
CA LEU A 428 -2.54 -8.36 15.60
C LEU A 428 -3.86 -7.74 15.13
N ASN A 429 -3.87 -6.44 14.86
CA ASN A 429 -4.98 -5.85 14.13
C ASN A 429 -4.68 -5.99 12.62
N THR A 430 -5.34 -6.95 11.98
CA THR A 430 -5.60 -6.90 10.54
C THR A 430 -6.32 -5.58 10.25
N GLY A 431 -5.55 -4.57 9.82
CA GLY A 431 -6.00 -3.57 8.86
C GLY A 431 -7.35 -2.88 9.09
N GLU A 432 -7.69 -2.46 10.30
CA GLU A 432 -8.58 -1.30 10.46
C GLU A 432 -7.94 -0.32 11.45
N ALA A 433 -7.02 0.48 10.91
CA ALA A 433 -6.50 1.64 11.60
C ALA A 433 -7.68 2.53 12.01
N LYS A 434 -7.81 2.84 13.30
CA LYS A 434 -8.76 3.84 13.82
C LYS A 434 -8.46 5.28 13.33
N THR A 435 -7.46 5.46 12.48
CA THR A 435 -7.27 6.66 11.64
C THR A 435 -8.18 6.68 10.40
N SER A 436 -8.81 5.55 10.05
CA SER A 436 -9.71 5.39 8.90
C SER A 436 -11.03 6.16 9.05
N THR A 437 -11.52 6.36 10.28
CA THR A 437 -12.84 6.99 10.50
C THR A 437 -12.86 8.46 10.06
N SER A 438 -11.79 9.21 10.31
CA SER A 438 -11.70 10.62 9.88
C SER A 438 -11.50 10.77 8.36
N TYR A 439 -10.98 9.74 7.69
CA TYR A 439 -10.62 9.82 6.27
C TYR A 439 -11.68 9.23 5.35
N ARG A 440 -12.43 8.20 5.77
CA ARG A 440 -13.63 7.73 5.03
C ARG A 440 -14.69 8.82 4.91
N GLU A 441 -14.81 9.71 5.91
CA GLU A 441 -15.64 10.92 5.82
C GLU A 441 -15.08 11.94 4.81
N TRP A 442 -13.75 12.04 4.68
CA TRP A 442 -13.05 12.94 3.74
C TRP A 442 -13.15 12.47 2.28
N GLU A 443 -13.03 11.16 2.02
CA GLU A 443 -13.29 10.56 0.70
C GLU A 443 -14.77 10.68 0.31
N ALA A 444 -15.69 10.52 1.26
CA ALA A 444 -17.13 10.67 1.02
C ALA A 444 -17.53 12.11 0.67
N GLU A 445 -16.81 13.12 1.15
CA GLU A 445 -17.11 14.53 0.89
C GLU A 445 -16.68 14.99 -0.52
N PHE A 446 -15.75 14.28 -1.18
CA PHE A 446 -15.16 14.71 -2.46
C PHE A 446 -15.09 13.67 -3.60
N ASN A 447 -15.54 12.42 -3.38
CA ASN A 447 -15.76 11.34 -4.37
C ASN A 447 -14.89 11.43 -5.66
N PHE A 448 -13.58 11.32 -5.50
CA PHE A 448 -12.62 11.47 -6.58
C PHE A 448 -12.50 10.20 -7.44
N GLN A 449 -13.04 10.24 -8.66
CA GLN A 449 -12.68 9.29 -9.71
C GLN A 449 -11.46 9.79 -10.50
N PRO A 450 -10.48 8.92 -10.82
CA PRO A 450 -9.33 9.31 -11.61
C PRO A 450 -9.73 9.66 -13.06
N PRO A 451 -9.00 10.56 -13.74
CA PRO A 451 -9.22 10.85 -15.15
C PRO A 451 -8.94 9.62 -16.02
N SER A 452 -9.77 9.43 -17.04
CA SER A 452 -9.66 8.34 -18.02
C SER A 452 -8.36 8.45 -18.83
N LYS A 453 -7.63 7.33 -18.92
CA LYS A 453 -6.38 7.20 -19.68
C LYS A 453 -6.60 7.47 -21.17
N GLU A 454 -6.07 8.59 -21.66
CA GLU A 454 -5.71 8.71 -23.07
C GLU A 454 -4.28 9.28 -23.20
N ASN A 455 -3.44 8.45 -23.80
CA ASN A 455 -2.18 8.75 -24.51
C ASN A 455 -1.05 9.40 -23.71
N LEU A 456 -0.10 8.59 -23.23
CA LEU A 456 1.28 9.01 -23.03
C LEU A 456 2.23 7.85 -23.38
N SER A 457 3.01 8.05 -24.45
CA SER A 457 4.16 7.24 -24.81
C SER A 457 5.43 7.99 -24.45
N GLY A 458 6.31 7.38 -23.66
CA GLY A 458 7.71 7.76 -23.54
C GLY A 458 8.18 7.99 -22.10
N VAL A 459 8.54 6.91 -21.39
CA VAL A 459 9.44 6.91 -20.22
C VAL A 459 10.18 5.55 -20.17
N ASP A 460 11.41 5.58 -19.64
CA ASP A 460 12.41 4.51 -19.54
C ASP A 460 11.86 3.18 -18.94
N PRO A 461 12.07 2.00 -19.57
CA PRO A 461 11.16 0.87 -19.38
C PRO A 461 11.46 -0.07 -18.20
N SER A 462 12.59 0.03 -17.50
CA SER A 462 13.04 -1.14 -16.72
C SER A 462 12.21 -1.45 -15.47
N SER A 463 12.04 -0.51 -14.53
CA SER A 463 11.33 -0.76 -13.26
C SER A 463 9.81 -0.83 -13.43
N ALA A 464 9.23 0.10 -14.19
CA ALA A 464 7.80 0.17 -14.43
C ALA A 464 7.28 -1.00 -15.28
N ALA A 465 8.02 -1.41 -16.32
CA ALA A 465 7.62 -2.57 -17.12
C ALA A 465 7.81 -3.88 -16.35
N LEU A 466 8.79 -4.00 -15.46
CA LEU A 466 8.93 -5.17 -14.58
C LEU A 466 7.75 -5.28 -13.60
N LEU A 467 7.27 -4.17 -13.05
CA LEU A 467 6.05 -4.16 -12.25
C LEU A 467 4.81 -4.48 -13.10
N GLN A 468 4.73 -3.97 -14.34
CA GLN A 468 3.64 -4.28 -15.27
C GLN A 468 3.66 -5.74 -15.72
N GLN A 469 4.85 -6.32 -15.90
CA GLN A 469 5.07 -7.73 -16.20
C GLN A 469 4.78 -8.62 -14.98
N HIS A 470 5.13 -8.17 -13.76
CA HIS A 470 4.72 -8.81 -12.51
C HIS A 470 3.19 -8.73 -12.34
N ARG A 471 2.56 -7.59 -12.66
CA ARG A 471 1.09 -7.44 -12.69
C ARG A 471 0.48 -8.48 -13.64
N HIS A 472 1.00 -8.62 -14.85
CA HIS A 472 0.53 -9.57 -15.86
C HIS A 472 0.81 -11.04 -15.52
N ARG A 473 1.90 -11.33 -14.78
CA ARG A 473 2.31 -12.68 -14.39
C ARG A 473 1.58 -13.16 -13.12
N TYR A 474 1.20 -12.25 -12.24
CA TYR A 474 0.65 -12.55 -10.93
C TYR A 474 -0.75 -11.97 -10.71
N GLU A 475 -1.55 -11.73 -11.77
CA GLU A 475 -2.95 -11.23 -11.70
C GLU A 475 -3.81 -11.94 -10.64
N ASN A 476 -3.50 -13.21 -10.31
CA ASN A 476 -4.21 -14.02 -9.32
C ASN A 476 -3.75 -13.85 -7.85
N PHE A 477 -2.64 -13.15 -7.61
CA PHE A 477 -2.23 -12.68 -6.28
C PHE A 477 -2.81 -11.30 -5.94
N TYR A 478 -3.74 -10.87 -6.77
CA TYR A 478 -4.06 -9.48 -7.03
C TYR A 478 -5.57 -9.36 -7.27
N LEU A 479 -6.39 -9.91 -6.37
CA LEU A 479 -7.83 -9.71 -6.46
C LEU A 479 -8.21 -8.23 -6.27
N PRO A 480 -9.07 -7.65 -7.12
CA PRO A 480 -9.87 -6.48 -6.77
C PRO A 480 -10.81 -6.86 -5.63
N SER A 481 -11.19 -5.88 -4.80
CA SER A 481 -12.11 -6.11 -3.67
C SER A 481 -13.48 -6.69 -4.08
N ASP A 482 -13.85 -6.67 -5.37
CA ASP A 482 -15.22 -6.96 -5.83
C ASP A 482 -15.36 -7.74 -7.16
N ALA A 483 -14.38 -8.55 -7.59
CA ALA A 483 -14.53 -9.33 -8.85
C ALA A 483 -14.88 -10.82 -8.61
N PRO A 484 -15.85 -11.40 -9.37
CA PRO A 484 -16.29 -12.77 -9.19
C PRO A 484 -15.29 -13.81 -9.73
N VAL A 485 -15.39 -14.99 -9.13
CA VAL A 485 -14.54 -16.19 -9.22
C VAL A 485 -14.23 -16.64 -10.66
N VAL A 486 -12.94 -16.86 -10.95
CA VAL A 486 -12.50 -17.73 -12.05
C VAL A 486 -11.82 -18.96 -11.44
N ASP A 487 -12.33 -20.15 -11.78
CA ASP A 487 -11.85 -21.43 -11.25
C ASP A 487 -10.38 -21.70 -11.61
N TYR A 488 -9.61 -22.11 -10.61
CA TYR A 488 -8.23 -22.58 -10.74
C TYR A 488 -8.19 -24.10 -10.58
N PRO A 489 -7.41 -24.85 -11.38
CA PRO A 489 -7.23 -26.28 -11.15
C PRO A 489 -6.52 -26.54 -9.82
N PRO A 490 -6.90 -27.61 -9.09
CA PRO A 490 -6.31 -27.93 -7.80
C PRO A 490 -4.82 -28.30 -7.92
N ALA A 491 -4.04 -27.93 -6.90
CA ALA A 491 -2.66 -28.36 -6.77
C ALA A 491 -2.62 -29.90 -6.69
N GLN A 492 -1.95 -30.54 -7.65
CA GLN A 492 -1.70 -31.98 -7.61
C GLN A 492 -0.70 -32.30 -6.49
N LEU A 493 -1.23 -32.58 -5.30
CA LEU A 493 -0.53 -33.38 -4.30
C LEU A 493 -0.68 -34.84 -4.72
N THR A 494 0.35 -35.42 -5.33
CA THR A 494 0.42 -36.88 -5.54
C THR A 494 0.68 -37.57 -4.21
N LEU A 495 -0.38 -37.76 -3.42
CA LEU A 495 -0.45 -38.77 -2.37
C LEU A 495 -0.79 -40.10 -3.05
N SER A 496 0.18 -40.99 -3.17
CA SER A 496 -0.08 -42.37 -3.61
C SER A 496 -0.91 -43.07 -2.55
N ALA A 497 -2.17 -43.34 -2.88
CA ALA A 497 -3.06 -44.18 -2.09
C ALA A 497 -2.53 -45.62 -2.04
N ALA A 498 -2.46 -46.19 -0.84
CA ALA A 498 -2.49 -47.63 -0.63
C ALA A 498 -3.70 -47.95 0.25
N THR A 499 -4.66 -48.66 -0.34
CA THR A 499 -5.95 -49.00 0.27
C THR A 499 -5.89 -50.41 0.89
N THR A 500 -6.36 -50.49 2.14
CA THR A 500 -7.04 -51.60 2.83
C THR A 500 -6.37 -52.97 3.01
N ALA A 501 -6.21 -53.36 4.28
CA ALA A 501 -6.75 -54.61 4.83
C ALA A 501 -6.98 -54.47 6.36
N SER A 502 -7.96 -55.21 6.86
CA SER A 502 -8.73 -54.98 8.08
C SER A 502 -8.26 -55.76 9.33
N THR A 503 -8.83 -55.32 10.46
CA THR A 503 -9.25 -56.08 11.68
C THR A 503 -8.26 -56.45 12.80
N SER A 504 -8.38 -55.68 13.91
CA SER A 504 -8.88 -56.13 15.24
C SER A 504 -7.91 -56.24 16.45
N HIS A 505 -8.39 -55.63 17.55
CA HIS A 505 -8.18 -55.86 18.99
C HIS A 505 -6.88 -55.47 19.73
N GLY A 506 -7.03 -54.45 20.59
CA GLY A 506 -6.79 -54.55 22.05
C GLY A 506 -5.36 -54.31 22.60
N PRO A 507 -5.23 -53.82 23.86
CA PRO A 507 -4.21 -52.85 24.26
C PRO A 507 -3.09 -53.43 25.15
N THR A 508 -1.93 -52.74 25.25
CA THR A 508 -1.18 -52.36 26.49
C THR A 508 0.30 -52.02 26.21
N ASP A 509 0.78 -51.03 26.98
CA ASP A 509 2.15 -50.78 27.46
C ASP A 509 3.30 -50.30 26.55
N SER A 510 3.65 -49.02 26.77
CA SER A 510 4.93 -48.52 27.29
C SER A 510 6.19 -49.37 27.04
N SER A 511 7.11 -48.86 26.20
CA SER A 511 8.50 -48.49 26.58
C SER A 511 9.49 -48.55 25.40
N VAL A 512 10.46 -47.63 25.45
CA VAL A 512 11.78 -47.62 24.79
C VAL A 512 11.80 -47.43 23.27
N PHE A 513 12.01 -46.18 22.83
CA PHE A 513 12.58 -45.91 21.50
C PHE A 513 14.11 -46.02 21.56
N ASN A 514 14.63 -46.98 20.80
CA ASN A 514 16.05 -47.21 20.58
C ASN A 514 16.51 -46.40 19.36
N GLU A 515 17.71 -45.82 19.47
CA GLU A 515 18.44 -45.15 18.41
C GLU A 515 18.79 -46.12 17.27
N ASN A 516 19.07 -45.52 16.09
CA ASN A 516 19.52 -46.12 14.83
C ASN A 516 18.42 -46.47 13.81
N SER A 517 18.04 -45.48 12.98
CA SER A 517 18.11 -45.60 11.52
C SER A 517 17.55 -44.33 10.85
N LEU A 518 18.40 -43.32 10.62
CA LEU A 518 18.14 -42.27 9.63
C LEU A 518 19.43 -42.02 8.84
N VAL A 519 19.87 -43.04 8.11
CA VAL A 519 20.84 -42.88 7.02
C VAL A 519 20.05 -42.46 5.79
N TRP A 520 20.09 -41.18 5.43
CA TRP A 520 19.62 -40.71 4.12
C TRP A 520 20.65 -41.11 3.05
N THR A 521 20.45 -42.27 2.42
CA THR A 521 21.19 -42.64 1.21
C THR A 521 20.69 -41.81 0.03
N LYS A 522 21.57 -41.00 -0.58
CA LYS A 522 21.32 -40.25 -1.82
C LYS A 522 20.79 -41.18 -2.93
N PRO A 523 19.70 -40.83 -3.65
CA PRO A 523 19.39 -41.51 -4.89
C PRO A 523 20.38 -41.11 -6.00
N ARG A 524 20.89 -42.13 -6.70
CA ARG A 524 21.77 -42.01 -7.87
C ARG A 524 21.12 -41.17 -8.98
N GLN A 525 21.91 -40.27 -9.57
CA GLN A 525 21.59 -39.57 -10.82
C GLN A 525 21.27 -40.57 -11.94
N ALA A 526 20.04 -40.56 -12.44
CA ALA A 526 19.67 -41.19 -13.71
C ALA A 526 19.75 -40.16 -14.84
N LYS A 527 20.53 -40.48 -15.88
CA LYS A 527 20.82 -39.65 -17.06
C LYS A 527 19.54 -39.19 -17.79
N ALA A 528 19.46 -37.89 -18.06
CA ALA A 528 18.49 -37.30 -18.99
C ALA A 528 18.67 -37.88 -20.41
N ARG A 529 17.58 -38.36 -21.01
CA ARG A 529 17.54 -38.71 -22.45
C ARG A 529 17.22 -37.46 -23.25
N ARG A 530 18.12 -37.08 -24.17
CA ARG A 530 17.88 -36.03 -25.18
C ARG A 530 16.92 -36.56 -26.27
N PRO A 531 16.06 -35.72 -26.88
CA PRO A 531 15.33 -36.10 -28.09
C PRO A 531 16.29 -36.11 -29.29
N ALA A 532 16.15 -37.13 -30.13
CA ALA A 532 16.97 -37.34 -31.32
C ALA A 532 16.53 -36.45 -32.48
N VAL A 533 17.50 -35.82 -33.12
CA VAL A 533 17.42 -35.17 -34.43
C VAL A 533 17.47 -36.26 -35.50
N VAL A 534 16.51 -36.27 -36.41
CA VAL A 534 16.66 -36.87 -37.74
C VAL A 534 16.21 -35.81 -38.74
N ALA A 535 17.17 -35.31 -39.51
CA ALA A 535 16.97 -34.48 -40.70
C ALA A 535 16.90 -35.39 -41.92
N LEU A 536 16.06 -35.02 -42.90
CA LEU A 536 16.25 -35.23 -44.34
C LEU A 536 15.39 -34.18 -45.08
N ASP A 537 16.00 -33.04 -45.46
CA ASP A 537 16.31 -32.59 -46.84
C ASP A 537 15.50 -33.28 -47.97
N ASP A 538 14.94 -32.65 -49.02
CA ASP A 538 15.29 -31.43 -49.75
C ASP A 538 14.21 -31.08 -50.83
N GLU A 539 14.13 -29.79 -51.22
CA GLU A 539 13.67 -29.15 -52.50
C GLU A 539 12.18 -29.34 -52.94
N ASP A 540 11.43 -28.40 -53.54
CA ASP A 540 11.70 -27.13 -54.24
C ASP A 540 10.36 -26.35 -54.46
N ASP A 541 10.48 -25.05 -54.81
CA ASP A 541 9.54 -24.17 -55.56
C ASP A 541 8.33 -23.44 -54.89
N LEU A 542 8.44 -22.09 -54.90
CA LEU A 542 7.36 -21.07 -54.99
C LEU A 542 7.08 -20.77 -56.49
N PRO A 543 6.09 -19.94 -56.95
CA PRO A 543 5.11 -19.06 -56.27
C PRO A 543 3.65 -19.06 -56.86
N GLY A 544 2.71 -18.29 -56.27
CA GLY A 544 1.65 -17.58 -57.05
C GLY A 544 0.17 -17.68 -56.65
N ILE A 545 -0.37 -16.57 -56.09
CA ILE A 545 -1.67 -15.88 -56.31
C ILE A 545 -2.93 -16.70 -56.70
N SER A 546 -4.01 -16.61 -55.88
CA SER A 546 -5.41 -16.18 -56.21
C SER A 546 -6.50 -16.84 -55.34
N THR A 547 -7.48 -16.04 -54.93
CA THR A 547 -8.81 -16.43 -54.38
C THR A 547 -9.81 -16.71 -55.53
N PRO A 548 -11.10 -17.10 -55.35
CA PRO A 548 -11.86 -17.63 -54.19
C PRO A 548 -12.74 -18.89 -54.53
N VAL A 549 -13.57 -19.33 -53.55
CA VAL A 549 -14.92 -19.97 -53.66
C VAL A 549 -15.11 -21.37 -53.00
N SER A 550 -15.80 -21.33 -51.85
CA SER A 550 -16.98 -22.10 -51.36
C SER A 550 -17.11 -23.64 -51.46
N LYS A 551 -17.21 -24.28 -50.27
CA LYS A 551 -18.33 -25.11 -49.71
C LYS A 551 -17.75 -26.13 -48.69
N LYS A 552 -18.43 -26.68 -47.67
CA LYS A 552 -19.56 -26.40 -46.78
C LYS A 552 -19.70 -27.68 -45.92
N GLY A 553 -20.01 -27.55 -44.62
CA GLY A 553 -20.54 -28.63 -43.75
C GLY A 553 -19.50 -29.31 -42.84
N LEU A 554 -19.75 -29.65 -41.57
CA LEU A 554 -20.97 -29.78 -40.78
C LEU A 554 -20.54 -29.73 -39.29
N LYS A 555 -21.18 -28.89 -38.46
CA LYS A 555 -21.49 -29.07 -37.00
C LYS A 555 -21.84 -27.72 -36.37
N ASP A 556 -23.00 -27.17 -36.75
CA ASP A 556 -23.63 -25.99 -36.12
C ASP A 556 -25.13 -26.24 -35.82
N GLU A 557 -25.54 -27.50 -35.67
CA GLU A 557 -26.95 -27.88 -35.45
C GLU A 557 -27.33 -28.14 -33.98
N LEU A 558 -26.43 -27.94 -33.01
CA LEU A 558 -26.74 -28.18 -31.59
C LEU A 558 -26.86 -26.92 -30.73
N VAL A 559 -26.65 -25.73 -31.31
CA VAL A 559 -26.69 -24.46 -30.56
C VAL A 559 -27.89 -23.59 -30.96
N PHE A 560 -28.57 -23.91 -32.08
CA PHE A 560 -29.67 -23.09 -32.61
C PHE A 560 -31.09 -23.54 -32.22
N GLU A 561 -31.27 -24.69 -31.57
CA GLU A 561 -32.57 -25.11 -31.01
C GLU A 561 -32.79 -24.62 -29.56
N ALA A 562 -31.75 -24.51 -28.74
CA ALA A 562 -31.89 -24.05 -27.35
C ALA A 562 -32.22 -22.55 -27.22
N ILE A 563 -31.89 -21.75 -28.24
CA ILE A 563 -32.07 -20.28 -28.23
C ILE A 563 -33.47 -19.89 -28.76
N ARG A 564 -34.19 -20.80 -29.43
CA ARG A 564 -35.53 -20.54 -29.95
C ARG A 564 -36.63 -20.70 -28.89
N ASP A 565 -36.46 -21.63 -27.95
CA ASP A 565 -37.45 -21.90 -26.89
C ASP A 565 -37.44 -20.88 -25.74
N ALA A 566 -36.36 -20.11 -25.58
CA ALA A 566 -36.26 -19.07 -24.55
C ALA A 566 -36.87 -17.72 -24.95
N LEU A 567 -37.28 -17.55 -26.22
CA LEU A 567 -37.71 -16.25 -26.78
C LEU A 567 -39.18 -16.20 -27.23
N SER A 568 -39.99 -17.24 -26.96
CA SER A 568 -41.41 -17.29 -27.38
C SER A 568 -42.46 -17.29 -26.26
N ALA A 569 -42.10 -17.04 -25.01
CA ALA A 569 -43.04 -16.76 -23.93
C ALA A 569 -42.39 -15.68 -23.02
N ASP A 570 -42.92 -14.49 -22.77
CA ASP A 570 -44.33 -14.10 -22.68
C ASP A 570 -44.40 -12.57 -22.81
N ARG A 571 -45.04 -12.08 -23.87
CA ARG A 571 -45.50 -10.68 -24.02
C ARG A 571 -46.91 -10.71 -24.59
N ASN A 572 -47.89 -10.55 -23.70
CA ASN A 572 -49.09 -9.71 -23.83
C ASN A 572 -50.32 -10.38 -23.23
N LYS A 573 -50.85 -9.76 -22.17
CA LYS A 573 -52.17 -9.12 -22.22
C LYS A 573 -52.36 -8.23 -20.98
N GLY A 574 -52.69 -6.97 -21.23
CA GLY A 574 -53.14 -6.02 -20.22
C GLY A 574 -54.63 -5.70 -20.33
N HIS A 575 -55.10 -5.00 -19.28
CA HIS A 575 -56.34 -4.20 -19.12
C HIS A 575 -57.64 -5.01 -18.99
N SER A 576 -58.54 -4.80 -18.00
CA SER A 576 -59.12 -3.54 -17.51
C SER A 576 -60.17 -3.77 -16.38
N ALA A 577 -60.28 -2.79 -15.46
CA ALA A 577 -61.45 -2.22 -14.74
C ALA A 577 -62.25 -2.92 -13.60
N ALA A 578 -62.31 -2.17 -12.49
CA ALA A 578 -63.41 -1.82 -11.53
C ALA A 578 -64.18 -2.96 -10.82
N ASP A 579 -64.42 -2.97 -9.50
CA ASP A 579 -65.32 -2.08 -8.71
C ASP A 579 -65.36 -2.54 -7.20
N GLY A 580 -65.84 -1.67 -6.29
CA GLY A 580 -66.44 -2.03 -4.97
C GLY A 580 -65.52 -2.15 -3.74
N LEU A 581 -65.41 -1.14 -2.85
CA LEU A 581 -66.21 -0.89 -1.62
C LEU A 581 -66.18 -2.02 -0.55
N GLU A 582 -65.53 -1.76 0.59
CA GLU A 582 -66.15 -1.57 1.92
C GLU A 582 -65.13 -1.58 3.08
N THR A 583 -65.22 -0.55 3.93
CA THR A 583 -64.70 -0.47 5.30
C THR A 583 -65.70 -1.12 6.28
N PRO A 584 -65.28 -1.46 7.51
CA PRO A 584 -65.66 -0.61 8.67
C PRO A 584 -64.45 -0.33 9.60
N GLN A 585 -64.27 0.91 10.10
CA GLN A 585 -64.73 1.44 11.41
C GLN A 585 -64.28 0.58 12.60
N GLY A 586 -63.50 1.07 13.57
CA GLY A 586 -63.70 2.24 14.44
C GLY A 586 -63.76 1.68 15.87
N SER A 587 -62.97 2.10 16.86
CA SER A 587 -63.16 3.25 17.77
C SER A 587 -61.98 3.23 18.77
N THR A 588 -61.19 4.29 19.00
CA THR A 588 -61.42 5.42 19.95
C THR A 588 -61.72 4.91 21.39
N GLU A 589 -60.96 5.25 22.43
CA GLU A 589 -60.84 6.57 23.10
C GLU A 589 -59.64 6.54 24.08
N GLU A 590 -58.77 7.56 24.08
CA GLU A 590 -58.67 8.68 25.06
C GLU A 590 -58.14 8.25 26.45
N ALA A 591 -56.91 8.63 26.84
CA ALA A 591 -56.42 9.96 27.27
C ALA A 591 -56.83 10.31 28.71
N ASP A 592 -55.84 10.38 29.61
CA ASP A 592 -55.53 11.56 30.46
C ASP A 592 -54.42 11.20 31.47
N ILE A 593 -53.25 11.86 31.38
CA ILE A 593 -52.80 13.03 32.18
C ILE A 593 -52.65 12.71 33.68
N ILE A 594 -51.41 12.81 34.20
CA ILE A 594 -50.97 13.57 35.40
C ILE A 594 -49.49 13.23 35.69
N ASP A 595 -48.65 14.27 35.61
CA ASP A 595 -47.25 14.43 36.08
C ASP A 595 -47.22 14.62 37.63
N PRO A 596 -46.13 14.89 38.39
CA PRO A 596 -44.68 14.61 38.27
C PRO A 596 -44.07 14.01 39.59
N ARG A 597 -42.74 13.77 39.54
CA ARG A 597 -41.70 14.00 40.61
C ARG A 597 -40.95 12.79 41.19
N ASN A 598 -39.64 13.06 41.37
CA ASN A 598 -38.65 12.44 42.26
C ASN A 598 -38.12 11.06 41.84
N SER A 599 -36.83 10.71 41.99
CA SER A 599 -35.65 11.39 42.51
C SER A 599 -34.45 10.43 42.40
N LYS A 600 -33.23 10.99 42.34
CA LYS A 600 -31.97 10.47 42.93
C LYS A 600 -31.26 9.24 42.34
N SER A 601 -29.98 9.48 42.02
CA SER A 601 -28.80 8.73 42.50
C SER A 601 -28.62 7.27 42.06
N MET A 602 -27.69 7.04 41.12
CA MET A 602 -26.33 6.55 41.41
C MET A 602 -25.42 6.83 40.21
#